data_AF-A0A0R3HHK3-F1
#
_entry.id   AF-A0A0R3HHK3-F1
#
_cell.length_a   1.000
_cell.length_b   1.000
_cell.length_c   1.000
_cell.angle_alpha   90.00
_cell.angle_beta   90.00
_cell.angle_gamma   90.00
#
_symmetry.space_group_name_H-M   'P 1'
#
loop_
_entity.id
_entity.type
_entity.pdbx_description
1 polymer ?
#
loop_
_entity_poly.entity_id
_entity_poly.type
_entity_poly.pdbx_seq_one_letter_code
_entity_poly.pdbx_strand_id
1 'polypeptide(L)'
;MATGTRAKDSDRNDTCKLLDDALSDGQLSMEEHRERVASATTASTLGQLSSLVSDLQNAKAAAHMPVLKGPQRPWWRRWYAPAGVAAALVLVGVLIGWGAYGNTSSPMDFTTDPGAKPDGVAPIVMTPPRQLMSLGGLTGLFEQMRQKFGDTTGYELNIYGDYAILTRPDPREPRRTLRYTYQGGWDHPDDSSGSHADRTVDLAKFDVKTIIGIMRGAPETLGIKQSEVKNTYLFIKPSEDKTAPPDTVQIDISISGEFQNGSIYVNPDGTPIRTTYPSGS
;
A
#
# COMPACT_ATOMS: atom_id res chain seq x y z
N MET A 1 -26.81 -35.25 -8.62
CA MET A 1 -26.62 -33.90 -9.20
C MET A 1 -26.26 -32.96 -8.06
N ALA A 2 -24.97 -32.76 -7.80
CA ALA A 2 -24.53 -31.91 -6.69
C ALA A 2 -24.68 -30.44 -7.09
N THR A 3 -25.57 -29.73 -6.39
CA THR A 3 -25.81 -28.28 -6.47
C THR A 3 -24.60 -27.52 -5.92
N GLY A 4 -23.66 -27.15 -6.78
CA GLY A 4 -22.44 -26.43 -6.41
C GLY A 4 -22.43 -25.00 -6.93
N THR A 5 -22.09 -24.04 -6.07
CA THR A 5 -21.82 -22.63 -6.43
C THR A 5 -20.87 -22.54 -7.62
N ARG A 6 -21.21 -21.69 -8.61
CA ARG A 6 -20.40 -21.48 -9.82
C ARG A 6 -19.04 -20.89 -9.45
N ALA A 7 -17.96 -21.48 -9.97
CA ALA A 7 -16.61 -20.98 -9.77
C ALA A 7 -16.35 -19.72 -10.60
N LYS A 8 -15.80 -18.68 -9.96
CA LYS A 8 -15.26 -17.48 -10.60
C LYS A 8 -13.85 -17.76 -11.13
N ASP A 9 -13.36 -16.89 -12.01
CA ASP A 9 -11.98 -17.00 -12.52
C ASP A 9 -10.93 -16.80 -11.42
N SER A 10 -11.24 -16.01 -10.38
CA SER A 10 -10.42 -15.91 -9.18
C SER A 10 -10.24 -17.26 -8.49
N ASP A 11 -11.33 -18.03 -8.36
CA ASP A 11 -11.32 -19.32 -7.67
C ASP A 11 -10.49 -20.35 -8.46
N ARG A 12 -10.54 -20.28 -9.80
CA ARG A 12 -9.68 -21.11 -10.68
C ARG A 12 -8.21 -20.74 -10.53
N ASN A 13 -7.89 -19.44 -10.50
CA ASN A 13 -6.52 -18.95 -10.34
C ASN A 13 -5.94 -19.31 -8.97
N ASP A 14 -6.72 -19.17 -7.91
CA ASP A 14 -6.31 -19.55 -6.55
C ASP A 14 -6.05 -21.05 -6.44
N THR A 15 -6.87 -21.87 -7.12
CA THR A 15 -6.66 -23.32 -7.20
C THR A 15 -5.39 -23.67 -7.99
N CYS A 16 -5.12 -22.99 -9.11
CA CYS A 16 -3.89 -23.20 -9.88
C CYS A 16 -2.65 -22.85 -9.06
N LYS A 17 -2.69 -21.75 -8.31
CA LYS A 17 -1.60 -21.35 -7.41
C LYS A 17 -1.32 -22.39 -6.34
N LEU A 18 -2.36 -22.98 -5.76
CA LEU A 18 -2.20 -24.04 -4.75
C LEU A 18 -1.60 -25.33 -5.34
N LEU A 19 -1.90 -25.65 -6.60
CA LEU A 19 -1.28 -26.75 -7.33
C LEU A 19 0.20 -26.45 -7.65
N ASP A 20 0.54 -25.22 -8.00
CA ASP A 20 1.92 -24.77 -8.22
C ASP A 20 2.75 -24.86 -6.92
N ASP A 21 2.17 -24.44 -5.80
CA ASP A 21 2.81 -24.54 -4.48
C ASP A 21 3.01 -26.01 -4.09
N ALA A 22 2.04 -26.89 -4.36
CA ALA A 22 2.17 -28.33 -4.11
C ALA A 22 3.23 -29.01 -5.00
N LEU A 23 3.42 -28.55 -6.24
CA LEU A 23 4.52 -29.00 -7.11
C LEU A 23 5.87 -28.53 -6.56
N SER A 24 5.97 -27.26 -6.15
CA SER A 24 7.20 -26.69 -5.55
C SER A 24 7.59 -27.41 -4.26
N ASP A 25 6.61 -27.84 -3.47
CA ASP A 25 6.82 -28.59 -2.23
C ASP A 25 7.02 -30.10 -2.44
N GLY A 26 7.01 -30.57 -3.71
CA GLY A 26 7.23 -31.97 -4.08
C GLY A 26 6.08 -32.91 -3.75
N GLN A 27 4.88 -32.39 -3.49
CA GLN A 27 3.66 -33.17 -3.23
C GLN A 27 2.96 -33.62 -4.52
N LEU A 28 3.27 -33.00 -5.66
CA LEU A 28 2.81 -33.38 -6.98
C LEU A 28 4.00 -33.59 -7.92
N SER A 29 3.91 -34.59 -8.80
CA SER A 29 4.83 -34.69 -9.95
C SER A 29 4.47 -33.66 -11.04
N MET A 30 5.41 -33.38 -11.95
CA MET A 30 5.19 -32.48 -13.09
C MET A 30 4.05 -32.96 -13.99
N GLU A 31 3.89 -34.28 -14.16
CA GLU A 31 2.83 -34.88 -14.96
C GLU A 31 1.46 -34.71 -14.29
N GLU A 32 1.35 -34.99 -12.99
CA GLU A 32 0.10 -34.80 -12.24
C GLU A 32 -0.30 -33.32 -12.12
N HIS A 33 0.69 -32.44 -11.97
CA HIS A 33 0.47 -30.99 -11.97
C HIS A 33 -0.19 -30.52 -13.26
N ARG A 34 0.33 -30.95 -14.43
CA ARG A 34 -0.25 -30.57 -15.74
C ARG A 34 -1.69 -31.04 -15.88
N GLU A 35 -2.01 -32.28 -15.47
CA GLU A 35 -3.37 -32.83 -15.55
C GLU A 35 -4.35 -32.09 -14.62
N ARG A 36 -3.91 -31.72 -13.41
CA ARG A 36 -4.73 -31.02 -12.43
C ARG A 36 -4.94 -29.54 -12.80
N VAL A 37 -3.95 -28.86 -13.36
CA VAL A 37 -4.09 -27.48 -13.86
C VAL A 37 -5.03 -27.41 -15.07
N ALA A 38 -4.95 -28.37 -16.00
CA ALA A 38 -5.89 -28.48 -17.11
C ALA A 38 -7.34 -28.71 -16.62
N SER A 39 -7.51 -29.49 -15.56
CA SER A 39 -8.82 -29.72 -14.94
C SER A 39 -9.34 -28.51 -14.15
N ALA A 40 -8.46 -27.78 -13.47
CA ALA A 40 -8.81 -26.58 -12.70
C ALA A 40 -9.25 -25.41 -13.58
N THR A 41 -8.60 -25.22 -14.73
CA THR A 41 -8.94 -24.16 -15.70
C THR A 41 -10.29 -24.39 -16.38
N THR A 42 -10.75 -25.63 -16.47
CA THR A 42 -12.04 -26.00 -17.10
C THR A 42 -13.17 -26.26 -16.09
N ALA A 43 -12.90 -26.22 -14.79
CA ALA A 43 -13.88 -26.46 -13.75
C ALA A 43 -14.97 -25.37 -13.71
N SER A 44 -16.23 -25.77 -13.61
CA SER A 44 -17.39 -24.86 -13.63
C SER A 44 -17.96 -24.57 -12.24
N THR A 45 -17.59 -25.36 -11.23
CA THR A 45 -18.13 -25.30 -9.87
C THR A 45 -17.04 -25.31 -8.81
N LEU A 46 -17.31 -24.69 -7.65
CA LEU A 46 -16.40 -24.72 -6.50
C LEU A 46 -16.19 -26.13 -5.95
N GLY A 47 -17.19 -27.00 -6.06
CA GLY A 47 -17.06 -28.41 -5.67
C GLY A 47 -16.00 -29.15 -6.48
N GLN A 48 -15.96 -28.92 -7.80
CA GLN A 48 -14.92 -29.49 -8.68
C GLN A 48 -13.53 -28.98 -8.30
N LEU A 49 -13.37 -27.67 -8.08
CA LEU A 49 -12.09 -27.10 -7.63
C LEU A 49 -11.64 -27.66 -6.28
N SER A 50 -12.56 -27.78 -5.31
CA SER A 50 -12.24 -28.31 -3.98
C SER A 50 -11.76 -29.76 -4.02
N SER A 51 -12.30 -30.60 -4.92
CA SER A 51 -11.88 -32.00 -5.05
C SER A 51 -10.43 -32.14 -5.54
N LEU A 52 -9.97 -31.24 -6.42
CA LEU A 52 -8.63 -31.26 -7.03
C LEU A 52 -7.49 -30.99 -6.03
N VAL A 53 -7.82 -30.37 -4.89
CA VAL A 53 -6.87 -29.95 -3.86
C VAL A 53 -7.13 -30.61 -2.50
N SER A 54 -8.19 -31.41 -2.38
CA SER A 54 -8.63 -31.99 -1.10
C SER A 54 -7.65 -33.00 -0.48
N ASP A 55 -6.81 -33.61 -1.31
CA ASP A 55 -5.76 -34.56 -0.94
C ASP A 55 -4.44 -33.86 -0.58
N LEU A 56 -4.24 -32.61 -1.02
CA LEU A 56 -3.01 -31.87 -0.81
C LEU A 56 -2.86 -31.44 0.66
N GLN A 57 -1.68 -31.68 1.22
CA GLN A 57 -1.39 -31.30 2.61
C GLN A 57 -1.33 -29.78 2.75
N ASN A 58 -0.94 -29.07 1.69
CA ASN A 58 -0.91 -27.60 1.64
C ASN A 58 -2.33 -26.99 1.76
N ALA A 59 -3.34 -27.63 1.16
CA ALA A 59 -4.73 -27.24 1.32
C ALA A 59 -5.25 -27.48 2.75
N LYS A 60 -4.80 -28.57 3.39
CA LYS A 60 -5.14 -28.90 4.79
C LYS A 60 -4.41 -28.03 5.80
N ALA A 61 -3.17 -27.62 5.51
CA ALA A 61 -2.40 -26.68 6.31
C ALA A 61 -3.03 -25.27 6.29
N ALA A 62 -3.61 -24.86 5.16
CA ALA A 62 -4.43 -23.64 5.07
C ALA A 62 -5.75 -23.76 5.87
N ALA A 63 -6.32 -24.97 5.99
CA ALA A 63 -7.57 -25.22 6.71
C ALA A 63 -7.42 -25.51 8.23
N HIS A 64 -6.22 -25.84 8.72
CA HIS A 64 -5.94 -26.18 10.14
C HIS A 64 -5.27 -25.07 10.95
N MET A 65 -5.22 -23.82 10.45
CA MET A 65 -4.90 -22.71 11.33
C MET A 65 -6.12 -22.35 12.20
N PRO A 66 -5.98 -22.23 13.53
CA PRO A 66 -7.02 -21.58 14.32
C PRO A 66 -7.27 -20.20 13.72
N VAL A 67 -8.54 -19.82 13.59
CA VAL A 67 -8.96 -18.49 13.12
C VAL A 67 -8.36 -17.43 14.04
N LEU A 68 -7.16 -16.99 13.70
CA LEU A 68 -6.56 -15.78 14.18
C LEU A 68 -6.89 -14.72 13.13
N LYS A 69 -7.69 -13.72 13.54
CA LYS A 69 -7.84 -12.47 12.80
C LYS A 69 -6.45 -11.97 12.42
N GLY A 70 -6.12 -12.09 11.15
CA GLY A 70 -4.78 -11.78 10.65
C GLY A 70 -4.44 -10.32 10.92
N PRO A 71 -3.24 -10.02 11.42
CA PRO A 71 -2.74 -8.66 11.39
C PRO A 71 -2.52 -8.28 9.92
N GLN A 72 -3.27 -7.27 9.46
CA GLN A 72 -3.03 -6.59 8.20
C GLN A 72 -1.58 -6.09 8.20
N ARG A 73 -0.73 -6.67 7.35
CA ARG A 73 0.61 -6.15 7.09
C ARG A 73 0.65 -5.51 5.70
N PRO A 74 1.25 -4.33 5.57
CA PRO A 74 0.96 -3.39 4.50
C PRO A 74 1.96 -3.53 3.33
N TRP A 75 1.54 -3.10 2.14
CA TRP A 75 2.09 -3.45 0.82
C TRP A 75 3.46 -2.83 0.43
N TRP A 76 4.17 -2.25 1.37
CA TRP A 76 5.34 -1.39 1.14
C TRP A 76 6.65 -2.08 1.55
N ARG A 77 6.88 -3.30 1.05
CA ARG A 77 8.21 -3.94 1.25
C ARG A 77 8.65 -4.76 0.06
N ARG A 78 8.56 -4.16 -1.13
CA ARG A 78 9.22 -4.64 -2.33
C ARG A 78 10.16 -3.52 -2.83
N TRP A 79 11.45 -3.78 -2.63
CA TRP A 79 12.65 -3.05 -3.11
C TRP A 79 13.25 -2.02 -2.16
N TYR A 80 14.17 -2.47 -1.31
CA TYR A 80 15.59 -2.09 -1.35
C TYR A 80 16.39 -3.22 -0.69
N ALA A 81 17.21 -3.93 -1.48
CA ALA A 81 18.29 -4.76 -0.96
C ALA A 81 19.59 -3.96 -1.09
N PRO A 82 20.25 -3.57 0.01
CA PRO A 82 21.65 -3.15 -0.08
C PRO A 82 22.54 -4.39 -0.22
N ALA A 83 23.27 -4.44 -1.33
CA ALA A 83 24.30 -5.42 -1.60
C ALA A 83 25.51 -5.19 -0.68
N GLY A 84 25.93 -6.25 0.02
CA GLY A 84 27.16 -6.25 0.81
C GLY A 84 27.45 -7.64 1.35
N VAL A 85 28.57 -8.21 0.90
CA VAL A 85 29.20 -9.48 1.32
C VAL A 85 28.77 -10.75 0.54
N ALA A 86 29.32 -10.91 -0.67
CA ALA A 86 29.78 -12.21 -1.19
C ALA A 86 30.80 -12.02 -2.33
N ALA A 87 31.82 -11.18 -2.09
CA ALA A 87 32.92 -10.98 -3.03
C ALA A 87 34.10 -11.90 -2.68
N ALA A 88 33.95 -13.19 -3.00
CA ALA A 88 35.05 -14.14 -3.22
C ALA A 88 34.40 -15.49 -3.55
N LEU A 89 34.41 -15.89 -4.84
CA LEU A 89 34.22 -17.26 -5.41
C LEU A 89 33.56 -17.28 -6.81
N VAL A 90 33.38 -16.14 -7.50
CA VAL A 90 32.86 -16.13 -8.89
C VAL A 90 33.96 -16.03 -9.97
N LEU A 91 35.21 -15.75 -9.60
CA LEU A 91 36.28 -15.51 -10.59
C LEU A 91 36.99 -16.76 -11.14
N VAL A 92 36.62 -17.98 -10.74
CA VAL A 92 37.20 -19.22 -11.31
C VAL A 92 36.21 -19.98 -12.21
N GLY A 93 34.90 -19.81 -12.02
CA GLY A 93 33.88 -20.49 -12.84
C GLY A 93 33.67 -19.91 -14.24
N VAL A 94 34.03 -18.64 -14.47
CA VAL A 94 33.79 -17.94 -15.75
C VAL A 94 34.89 -18.20 -16.79
N LEU A 95 36.07 -18.73 -16.39
CA LEU A 95 37.18 -18.96 -17.33
C LEU A 95 37.23 -20.39 -17.91
N ILE A 96 36.49 -21.36 -17.36
CA ILE A 96 36.45 -22.74 -17.89
C ILE A 96 35.18 -23.00 -18.73
N GLY A 97 34.12 -22.21 -18.55
CA GLY A 97 32.85 -22.39 -19.26
C GLY A 97 32.80 -21.87 -20.71
N TRP A 98 33.75 -21.03 -21.14
CA TRP A 98 33.70 -20.39 -22.47
C TRP A 98 34.49 -21.13 -23.58
N GLY A 99 35.31 -22.12 -23.23
CA GLY A 99 36.24 -22.76 -24.17
C GLY A 99 35.73 -24.00 -24.92
N ALA A 100 34.61 -24.60 -24.50
CA ALA A 100 34.25 -25.96 -24.96
C ALA A 100 32.90 -26.10 -25.69
N TYR A 101 32.08 -25.04 -25.77
CA TYR A 101 30.78 -25.08 -26.47
C TYR A 101 30.60 -23.96 -27.51
N GLY A 102 31.70 -23.38 -27.99
CA GLY A 102 31.67 -22.51 -29.15
C GLY A 102 31.63 -23.32 -30.45
N ASN A 103 30.47 -23.88 -30.81
CA ASN A 103 29.98 -24.06 -32.20
C ASN A 103 28.72 -24.95 -32.27
N THR A 104 27.60 -24.50 -31.71
CA THR A 104 26.28 -24.96 -32.18
C THR A 104 25.42 -23.74 -32.47
N SER A 105 25.29 -23.42 -33.76
CA SER A 105 24.31 -22.47 -34.25
C SER A 105 22.91 -22.93 -33.84
N SER A 106 22.33 -22.33 -32.80
CA SER A 106 20.93 -22.56 -32.46
C SER A 106 20.05 -21.85 -33.50
N PRO A 107 19.15 -22.57 -34.21
CA PRO A 107 18.25 -21.97 -35.17
C PRO A 107 17.03 -21.45 -34.43
N MET A 108 17.17 -20.31 -33.78
CA MET A 108 16.03 -19.45 -33.48
C MET A 108 16.41 -18.05 -33.95
N ASP A 109 15.91 -17.73 -35.15
CA ASP A 109 15.83 -16.36 -35.63
C ASP A 109 15.15 -15.53 -34.53
N PHE A 110 15.95 -14.72 -33.83
CA PHE A 110 15.43 -13.57 -33.12
C PHE A 110 14.95 -12.62 -34.21
N THR A 111 13.71 -12.81 -34.67
CA THR A 111 12.96 -11.75 -35.32
C THR A 111 13.13 -10.56 -34.40
N THR A 112 13.87 -9.57 -34.88
CA THR A 112 14.25 -8.42 -34.07
C THR A 112 12.94 -7.70 -33.79
N ASP A 113 12.41 -7.84 -32.57
CA ASP A 113 11.16 -7.21 -32.14
C ASP A 113 11.22 -5.74 -32.59
N PRO A 114 10.39 -5.31 -33.57
CA PRO A 114 10.42 -3.95 -34.07
C PRO A 114 10.13 -2.93 -32.98
N GLY A 115 9.42 -3.33 -31.91
CA GLY A 115 9.10 -2.50 -30.76
C GLY A 115 10.22 -2.38 -29.73
N ALA A 116 11.27 -3.20 -29.82
CA ALA A 116 12.45 -3.11 -28.96
C ALA A 116 13.49 -2.09 -29.48
N LYS A 117 13.27 -1.52 -30.68
CA LYS A 117 14.12 -0.46 -31.23
C LYS A 117 13.71 0.89 -30.64
N PRO A 118 14.68 1.72 -30.18
CA PRO A 118 14.40 3.10 -29.81
C PRO A 118 13.71 3.83 -30.97
N ASP A 119 12.47 4.25 -30.76
CA ASP A 119 11.58 4.85 -31.76
C ASP A 119 11.73 6.39 -31.85
N GLY A 120 12.67 6.96 -31.09
CA GLY A 120 12.93 8.39 -31.05
C GLY A 120 11.94 9.20 -30.20
N VAL A 121 11.03 8.56 -29.48
CA VAL A 121 10.13 9.24 -28.53
C VAL A 121 10.87 9.51 -27.23
N ALA A 122 11.13 10.78 -26.93
CA ALA A 122 11.78 11.16 -25.67
C ALA A 122 10.86 10.87 -24.47
N PRO A 123 11.38 10.31 -23.37
CA PRO A 123 10.59 10.06 -22.18
C PRO A 123 10.16 11.39 -21.56
N ILE A 124 8.86 11.56 -21.33
CA ILE A 124 8.33 12.64 -20.49
C ILE A 124 8.36 12.15 -19.05
N VAL A 125 9.28 12.70 -18.25
CA VAL A 125 9.40 12.35 -16.83
C VAL A 125 8.43 13.19 -16.02
N MET A 126 7.41 12.56 -15.45
CA MET A 126 6.54 13.19 -14.46
C MET A 126 7.22 13.14 -13.09
N THR A 127 7.44 14.28 -12.45
CA THR A 127 8.04 14.38 -11.10
C THR A 127 7.04 14.91 -10.09
N PRO A 128 6.00 14.13 -9.73
CA PRO A 128 5.06 14.56 -8.71
C PRO A 128 5.77 14.71 -7.35
N PRO A 129 5.34 15.66 -6.49
CA PRO A 129 5.88 15.81 -5.14
C PRO A 129 5.66 14.54 -4.33
N ARG A 130 6.73 13.93 -3.82
CA ARG A 130 6.68 12.70 -3.01
C ARG A 130 6.73 12.94 -1.50
N GLN A 131 7.03 14.16 -1.07
CA GLN A 131 7.17 14.49 0.35
C GLN A 131 6.06 15.47 0.78
N LEU A 132 4.93 14.91 1.20
CA LEU A 132 3.78 15.69 1.63
C LEU A 132 4.02 16.40 2.97
N MET A 133 4.85 15.80 3.83
CA MET A 133 5.22 16.33 5.15
C MET A 133 6.29 17.41 5.08
N SER A 134 6.18 18.31 4.11
CA SER A 134 7.02 19.49 3.95
C SER A 134 6.15 20.72 3.74
N LEU A 135 6.71 21.92 3.90
CA LEU A 135 5.97 23.16 3.65
C LEU A 135 5.40 23.19 2.21
N GLY A 136 6.24 22.88 1.22
CA GLY A 136 5.82 22.79 -0.19
C GLY A 136 4.86 21.64 -0.46
N GLY A 137 5.04 20.51 0.23
CA GLY A 137 4.18 19.33 0.10
C GLY A 137 2.74 19.59 0.57
N LEU A 138 2.57 20.14 1.78
CA LEU A 138 1.24 20.46 2.32
C LEU A 138 0.56 21.58 1.54
N THR A 139 1.28 22.66 1.23
CA THR A 139 0.73 23.76 0.44
C THR A 139 0.28 23.28 -0.95
N GLY A 140 1.12 22.52 -1.65
CA GLY A 140 0.78 21.92 -2.94
C GLY A 140 -0.36 20.91 -2.89
N LEU A 141 -0.49 20.14 -1.80
CA LEU A 141 -1.62 19.23 -1.58
C LEU A 141 -2.95 20.00 -1.51
N PHE A 142 -3.00 21.08 -0.72
CA PHE A 142 -4.20 21.92 -0.60
C PHE A 142 -4.50 22.71 -1.88
N GLU A 143 -3.48 23.16 -2.61
CA GLU A 143 -3.67 23.76 -3.94
C GLU A 143 -4.33 22.78 -4.92
N GLN A 144 -3.88 21.52 -4.92
CA GLN A 144 -4.50 20.49 -5.75
C GLN A 144 -5.92 20.13 -5.30
N MET A 145 -6.22 20.23 -4.00
CA MET A 145 -7.61 20.13 -3.53
C MET A 145 -8.47 21.24 -4.13
N ARG A 146 -8.00 22.49 -4.09
CA ARG A 146 -8.70 23.64 -4.69
C ARG A 146 -8.91 23.46 -6.18
N GLN A 147 -7.90 22.97 -6.90
CA GLN A 147 -8.00 22.75 -8.35
C GLN A 147 -8.99 21.64 -8.70
N LYS A 148 -8.96 20.51 -7.99
CA LYS A 148 -9.84 19.36 -8.31
C LYS A 148 -11.27 19.54 -7.81
N PHE A 149 -11.42 20.12 -6.63
CA PHE A 149 -12.69 20.10 -5.89
C PHE A 149 -13.30 21.49 -5.68
N GLY A 150 -12.56 22.57 -5.95
CA GLY A 150 -13.00 23.95 -5.74
C GLY A 150 -12.79 24.49 -4.33
N ASP A 151 -12.46 23.63 -3.35
CA ASP A 151 -12.26 24.00 -1.95
C ASP A 151 -11.27 23.05 -1.24
N THR A 152 -11.15 23.19 0.09
CA THR A 152 -10.41 22.28 0.96
C THR A 152 -11.29 21.64 2.03
N THR A 153 -12.59 21.52 1.77
CA THR A 153 -13.53 21.06 2.77
C THR A 153 -13.59 19.54 2.85
N GLY A 154 -13.75 18.97 4.05
CA GLY A 154 -13.93 17.53 4.20
C GLY A 154 -14.20 17.12 5.63
N TYR A 155 -14.34 15.81 5.82
CA TYR A 155 -14.47 15.20 7.15
C TYR A 155 -13.10 14.95 7.77
N GLU A 156 -12.12 14.52 6.99
CA GLU A 156 -10.76 14.28 7.46
C GLU A 156 -9.77 14.28 6.29
N LEU A 157 -8.52 14.65 6.59
CA LEU A 157 -7.36 14.48 5.72
C LEU A 157 -6.25 13.79 6.49
N ASN A 158 -5.92 12.58 6.08
CA ASN A 158 -4.94 11.71 6.72
C ASN A 158 -3.71 11.57 5.83
N ILE A 159 -2.54 11.99 6.33
CA ILE A 159 -1.30 12.09 5.55
C ILE A 159 -0.27 11.13 6.13
N TYR A 160 0.21 10.21 5.30
CA TYR A 160 1.05 9.07 5.70
C TYR A 160 2.51 9.17 5.23
N GLY A 161 2.94 10.37 4.83
CA GLY A 161 4.30 10.65 4.36
C GLY A 161 4.34 11.03 2.89
N ASP A 162 4.14 10.03 2.03
CA ASP A 162 4.17 10.17 0.55
C ASP A 162 2.79 10.12 -0.11
N TYR A 163 1.76 9.68 0.62
CA TYR A 163 0.37 9.72 0.18
C TYR A 163 -0.54 10.35 1.23
N ALA A 164 -1.71 10.81 0.79
CA ALA A 164 -2.76 11.32 1.65
C ALA A 164 -4.11 10.71 1.28
N ILE A 165 -5.02 10.70 2.24
CA ILE A 165 -6.37 10.20 2.09
C ILE A 165 -7.32 11.30 2.55
N LEU A 166 -8.17 11.75 1.64
CA LEU A 166 -9.22 12.73 1.90
C LEU A 166 -10.57 12.03 1.97
N THR A 167 -11.26 12.18 3.08
CA THR A 167 -12.64 11.73 3.23
C THR A 167 -13.57 12.94 3.23
N ARG A 168 -14.57 12.96 2.35
CA ARG A 168 -15.46 14.12 2.15
C ARG A 168 -16.87 13.71 1.75
N PRO A 169 -17.89 14.56 1.90
CA PRO A 169 -19.25 14.25 1.44
C PRO A 169 -19.31 14.09 -0.08
N ASP A 170 -20.17 13.19 -0.56
CA ASP A 170 -20.54 13.14 -1.97
C ASP A 170 -21.37 14.40 -2.31
N PRO A 171 -20.94 15.23 -3.28
CA PRO A 171 -21.69 16.43 -3.69
C PRO A 171 -23.10 16.12 -4.20
N ARG A 172 -23.36 14.90 -4.68
CA ARG A 172 -24.67 14.46 -5.20
C ARG A 172 -25.54 13.83 -4.12
N GLU A 173 -24.92 13.21 -3.12
CA GLU A 173 -25.61 12.56 -2.01
C GLU A 173 -24.88 12.83 -0.69
N PRO A 174 -25.12 13.97 -0.02
CA PRO A 174 -24.33 14.40 1.15
C PRO A 174 -24.34 13.45 2.36
N ARG A 175 -25.21 12.43 2.36
CA ARG A 175 -25.24 11.36 3.37
C ARG A 175 -24.18 10.28 3.13
N ARG A 176 -23.63 10.22 1.90
CA ARG A 176 -22.59 9.29 1.48
C ARG A 176 -21.22 9.96 1.59
N THR A 177 -20.23 9.20 2.00
CA THR A 177 -18.83 9.60 1.98
C THR A 177 -18.14 9.17 0.70
N LEU A 178 -17.22 10.00 0.21
CA LEU A 178 -16.24 9.66 -0.81
C LEU A 178 -14.84 9.73 -0.19
N ARG A 179 -14.02 8.73 -0.50
CA ARG A 179 -12.63 8.64 -0.04
C ARG A 179 -11.70 8.70 -1.24
N TYR A 180 -10.83 9.71 -1.26
CA TYR A 180 -9.88 9.95 -2.34
C TYR A 180 -8.46 9.71 -1.83
N THR A 181 -7.68 8.97 -2.61
CA THR A 181 -6.23 8.83 -2.38
C THR A 181 -5.49 9.87 -3.22
N TYR A 182 -4.55 10.56 -2.58
CA TYR A 182 -3.56 11.40 -3.23
C TYR A 182 -2.22 10.68 -3.24
N GLN A 183 -1.64 10.47 -4.43
CA GLN A 183 -0.27 10.02 -4.59
C GLN A 183 0.34 10.67 -5.84
N GLY A 184 0.79 11.92 -5.69
CA GLY A 184 1.24 12.73 -6.83
C GLY A 184 0.11 13.28 -7.71
N GLY A 185 -1.12 13.13 -7.24
CA GLY A 185 -2.37 13.50 -7.89
C GLY A 185 -3.52 12.79 -7.17
N TRP A 186 -4.73 13.33 -7.27
CA TRP A 186 -5.92 12.73 -6.67
C TRP A 186 -6.52 11.67 -7.60
N ASP A 187 -6.65 10.43 -7.13
CA ASP A 187 -7.31 9.36 -7.87
C ASP A 187 -8.85 9.54 -7.89
N HIS A 188 -9.56 8.59 -8.49
CA HIS A 188 -10.99 8.39 -8.36
C HIS A 188 -11.32 8.01 -6.91
N PRO A 189 -12.52 8.36 -6.42
CA PRO A 189 -12.92 7.92 -5.09
C PRO A 189 -13.10 6.40 -5.10
N ASP A 190 -12.73 5.74 -4.00
CA ASP A 190 -13.07 4.33 -3.85
C ASP A 190 -14.58 4.12 -3.69
N ASP A 191 -15.05 2.90 -3.99
CA ASP A 191 -16.47 2.55 -3.90
C ASP A 191 -16.96 2.38 -2.45
N SER A 192 -16.13 2.66 -1.45
CA SER A 192 -16.51 2.47 -0.04
C SER A 192 -17.51 3.54 0.39
N SER A 193 -18.80 3.18 0.36
CA SER A 193 -19.88 4.02 0.88
C SER A 193 -20.05 3.75 2.38
N GLY A 194 -19.76 4.75 3.21
CA GLY A 194 -20.05 4.76 4.64
C GLY A 194 -20.79 6.02 5.05
N SER A 195 -21.15 6.10 6.34
CA SER A 195 -21.53 7.36 6.99
C SER A 195 -20.32 7.88 7.77
N HIS A 196 -20.07 9.19 7.70
CA HIS A 196 -19.17 9.88 8.63
C HIS A 196 -20.01 10.59 9.67
N ALA A 197 -19.66 10.44 10.94
CA ALA A 197 -20.30 11.18 12.03
C ALA A 197 -19.76 12.62 12.17
N ASP A 198 -18.65 12.91 11.49
CA ASP A 198 -17.96 14.19 11.59
C ASP A 198 -18.62 15.25 10.71
N ARG A 199 -18.48 16.49 11.14
CA ARG A 199 -18.93 17.66 10.38
C ARG A 199 -17.91 17.99 9.29
N THR A 200 -18.37 18.59 8.20
CA THR A 200 -17.47 19.12 7.18
C THR A 200 -16.84 20.43 7.66
N VAL A 201 -15.52 20.54 7.57
CA VAL A 201 -14.74 21.74 7.94
C VAL A 201 -13.72 22.06 6.84
N ASP A 202 -13.18 23.28 6.84
CA ASP A 202 -12.04 23.61 5.99
C ASP A 202 -10.76 22.99 6.56
N LEU A 203 -10.29 21.92 5.93
CA LEU A 203 -9.12 21.16 6.37
C LEU A 203 -7.81 21.92 6.17
N ALA A 204 -7.79 23.04 5.45
CA ALA A 204 -6.62 23.90 5.31
C ALA A 204 -6.57 25.05 6.32
N LYS A 205 -7.56 25.15 7.23
CA LYS A 205 -7.72 26.28 8.16
C LYS A 205 -6.79 26.17 9.39
N PHE A 206 -5.48 26.11 9.16
CA PHE A 206 -4.45 26.07 10.20
C PHE A 206 -3.14 26.71 9.72
N ASP A 207 -2.23 27.03 10.65
CA ASP A 207 -0.90 27.55 10.31
C ASP A 207 0.04 26.41 9.87
N VAL A 208 0.16 26.24 8.55
CA VAL A 208 1.00 25.20 7.94
C VAL A 208 2.46 25.29 8.40
N LYS A 209 3.04 26.49 8.55
CA LYS A 209 4.44 26.64 8.94
C LYS A 209 4.65 26.20 10.38
N THR A 210 3.74 26.61 11.26
CA THR A 210 3.79 26.25 12.68
C THR A 210 3.63 24.74 12.87
N ILE A 211 2.65 24.11 12.20
CA ILE A 211 2.45 22.66 12.26
C ILE A 211 3.66 21.88 11.73
N ILE A 212 4.26 22.31 10.61
CA ILE A 212 5.51 21.69 10.11
C ILE A 212 6.65 21.83 11.14
N GLY A 213 6.75 22.97 11.83
CA GLY A 213 7.72 23.17 12.91
C GLY A 213 7.52 22.18 14.05
N ILE A 214 6.28 22.04 14.54
CA ILE A 214 5.93 21.08 15.60
C ILE A 214 6.22 19.65 15.15
N MET A 215 5.85 19.28 13.92
CA MET A 215 6.07 17.95 13.37
C MET A 215 7.57 17.59 13.31
N ARG A 216 8.45 18.56 12.98
CA ARG A 216 9.91 18.35 12.99
C ARG A 216 10.46 18.11 14.39
N GLY A 217 9.92 18.79 15.40
CA GLY A 217 10.28 18.61 16.81
C GLY A 217 9.50 17.51 17.54
N ALA A 218 8.56 16.84 16.86
CA ALA A 218 7.68 15.87 17.50
C ALA A 218 8.43 14.66 18.10
N PRO A 219 9.45 14.06 17.43
CA PRO A 219 10.20 12.96 18.04
C PRO A 219 10.88 13.35 19.35
N GLU A 220 11.54 14.52 19.38
CA GLU A 220 12.19 15.06 20.59
C GLU A 220 11.16 15.35 21.70
N THR A 221 10.02 15.93 21.33
CA THR A 221 8.91 16.19 22.27
C THR A 221 8.38 14.90 22.89
N LEU A 222 8.34 13.81 22.14
CA LEU A 222 7.86 12.51 22.58
C LEU A 222 8.94 11.64 23.24
N GLY A 223 10.18 12.11 23.34
CA GLY A 223 11.32 11.33 23.85
C GLY A 223 11.74 10.18 22.94
N ILE A 224 11.36 10.22 21.65
CA ILE A 224 11.68 9.21 20.65
C ILE A 224 12.96 9.64 19.93
N LYS A 225 13.98 8.77 19.88
CA LYS A 225 15.18 9.05 19.10
C LYS A 225 14.82 9.13 17.62
N GLN A 226 15.35 10.13 16.91
CA GLN A 226 15.13 10.30 15.47
C GLN A 226 15.46 9.02 14.66
N SER A 227 16.49 8.27 15.06
CA SER A 227 16.86 7.00 14.42
C SER A 227 15.85 5.85 14.62
N GLU A 228 14.97 5.97 15.61
CA GLU A 228 13.95 4.97 15.93
C GLU A 228 12.60 5.28 15.27
N VAL A 229 12.43 6.50 14.71
CA VAL A 229 11.23 6.90 13.98
C VAL A 229 11.13 6.10 12.67
N LYS A 230 10.02 5.37 12.50
CA LYS A 230 9.71 4.66 11.25
C LYS A 230 8.78 5.48 10.37
N ASN A 231 7.71 5.99 10.96
CA ASN A 231 6.70 6.76 10.25
C ASN A 231 6.29 7.99 11.07
N THR A 232 6.00 9.07 10.36
CA THR A 232 5.29 10.22 10.89
C THR A 232 3.94 10.27 10.18
N TYR A 233 2.88 10.59 10.93
CA TYR A 233 1.53 10.74 10.40
C TYR A 233 0.98 12.10 10.82
N LEU A 234 0.20 12.71 9.93
CA LEU A 234 -0.49 13.96 10.17
C LEU A 234 -1.96 13.75 9.83
N PHE A 235 -2.82 13.85 10.84
CA PHE A 235 -4.27 13.76 10.67
C PHE A 235 -4.89 15.12 10.95
N ILE A 236 -5.79 15.54 10.08
CA ILE A 236 -6.51 16.81 10.16
C ILE A 236 -7.99 16.48 10.14
N LYS A 237 -8.69 16.86 11.21
CA LYS A 237 -10.11 16.53 11.41
C LYS A 237 -10.81 17.66 12.15
N PRO A 238 -12.16 17.72 12.18
CA PRO A 238 -12.88 18.64 13.04
C PRO A 238 -12.44 18.50 14.50
N SER A 239 -12.37 19.63 15.20
CA SER A 239 -12.06 19.64 16.63
C SER A 239 -13.09 18.83 17.42
N GLU A 240 -12.58 17.99 18.33
CA GLU A 240 -13.40 17.24 19.30
C GLU A 240 -13.97 18.15 20.40
N ASP A 241 -13.41 19.36 20.56
CA ASP A 241 -13.90 20.36 21.50
C ASP A 241 -15.22 20.99 21.01
N LYS A 242 -16.31 20.62 21.69
CA LYS A 242 -17.66 21.12 21.41
C LYS A 242 -17.86 22.60 21.75
N THR A 243 -16.94 23.20 22.52
CA THR A 243 -16.98 24.61 22.89
C THR A 243 -16.24 25.51 21.90
N ALA A 244 -15.35 24.93 21.09
CA ALA A 244 -14.65 25.63 20.02
C ALA A 244 -15.62 25.99 18.85
N PRO A 245 -15.31 27.03 18.05
CA PRO A 245 -16.07 27.36 16.86
C PRO A 245 -16.29 26.14 15.94
N PRO A 246 -17.47 25.98 15.30
CA PRO A 246 -17.80 24.78 14.54
C PRO A 246 -16.91 24.45 13.34
N ASP A 247 -16.11 25.39 12.87
CA ASP A 247 -15.20 25.22 11.74
C ASP A 247 -13.73 25.02 12.19
N THR A 248 -13.51 24.83 13.49
CA THR A 248 -12.19 24.58 14.06
C THR A 248 -11.73 23.17 13.72
N VAL A 249 -10.51 23.06 13.18
CA VAL A 249 -9.81 21.79 12.99
C VAL A 249 -8.94 21.46 14.21
N GLN A 250 -8.69 20.17 14.39
CA GLN A 250 -7.67 19.65 15.29
C GLN A 250 -6.62 18.95 14.44
N ILE A 251 -5.36 19.12 14.84
CA ILE A 251 -4.21 18.54 14.17
C ILE A 251 -3.60 17.47 15.07
N ASP A 252 -3.56 16.24 14.58
CA ASP A 252 -2.99 15.10 15.29
C ASP A 252 -1.68 14.70 14.59
N ILE A 253 -0.54 14.90 15.26
CA ILE A 253 0.78 14.50 14.78
C ILE A 253 1.15 13.22 15.51
N SER A 254 1.29 12.11 14.78
CA SER A 254 1.63 10.82 15.38
C SER A 254 2.99 10.32 14.87
N ILE A 255 3.86 9.96 15.81
CA ILE A 255 5.16 9.36 15.53
C ILE A 255 5.07 7.88 15.87
N SER A 256 5.37 7.04 14.88
CA SER A 256 5.47 5.60 15.05
C SER A 256 6.92 5.17 14.92
N GLY A 257 7.44 4.60 16.00
CA GLY A 257 8.76 3.96 16.05
C GLY A 257 8.65 2.44 16.06
N GLU A 258 9.79 1.77 16.20
CA GLU A 258 9.86 0.30 16.19
C GLU A 258 9.18 -0.35 17.40
N PHE A 259 9.31 0.27 18.57
CA PHE A 259 8.80 -0.24 19.85
C PHE A 259 7.92 0.76 20.60
N GLN A 260 7.83 1.99 20.10
CA GLN A 260 7.20 3.10 20.78
C GLN A 260 6.43 3.98 19.82
N ASN A 261 5.23 4.40 20.21
CA ASN A 261 4.37 5.29 19.44
C ASN A 261 3.92 6.43 20.34
N GLY A 262 3.90 7.65 19.83
CA GLY A 262 3.40 8.81 20.57
C GLY A 262 2.66 9.76 19.65
N SER A 263 1.81 10.59 20.23
CA SER A 263 0.97 11.53 19.49
C SER A 263 0.93 12.89 20.18
N ILE A 264 0.95 13.96 19.40
CA ILE A 264 0.79 15.35 19.84
C ILE A 264 -0.47 15.88 19.17
N TYR A 265 -1.36 16.45 19.96
CA TYR A 265 -2.62 17.02 19.51
C TYR A 265 -2.56 18.53 19.71
N VAL A 266 -2.76 19.29 18.65
CA VAL A 266 -2.67 20.76 18.68
C VAL A 266 -3.84 21.42 17.98
N ASN A 267 -4.13 22.64 18.40
CA ASN A 267 -5.08 23.54 17.75
C ASN A 267 -4.54 24.05 16.41
N PRO A 268 -5.37 24.73 15.58
CA PRO A 268 -4.96 25.23 14.27
C PRO A 268 -3.76 26.19 14.28
N ASP A 269 -3.55 26.90 15.39
CA ASP A 269 -2.43 27.83 15.59
C ASP A 269 -1.18 27.15 16.19
N GLY A 270 -1.23 25.83 16.42
CA GLY A 270 -0.16 25.05 17.03
C GLY A 270 -0.15 25.06 18.56
N THR A 271 -1.12 25.71 19.22
CA THR A 271 -1.22 25.63 20.69
C THR A 271 -1.55 24.20 21.13
N PRO A 272 -0.89 23.67 22.17
CA PRO A 272 -1.03 22.28 22.58
C PRO A 272 -2.40 22.01 23.19
N ILE A 273 -3.04 20.93 22.75
CA ILE A 273 -4.27 20.39 23.38
C ILE A 273 -3.88 19.30 24.38
N ARG A 274 -3.16 18.27 23.92
CA ARG A 274 -2.63 17.19 24.76
C ARG A 274 -1.46 16.48 24.06
N THR A 275 -0.66 15.77 24.83
CA THR A 275 0.40 14.89 24.33
C THR A 275 0.22 13.50 24.92
N THR A 276 0.22 12.49 24.07
CA THR A 276 0.23 11.07 24.43
C THR A 276 1.65 10.55 24.24
N TYR A 277 2.39 10.46 25.34
CA TYR A 277 3.74 9.89 25.32
C TYR A 277 3.70 8.39 25.06
N PRO A 278 4.78 7.82 24.50
CA PRO A 278 4.88 6.38 24.36
C PRO A 278 4.78 5.68 25.72
N SER A 279 3.96 4.63 25.78
CA SER A 279 3.97 3.71 26.92
C SER A 279 5.24 2.85 26.83
N GLY A 280 6.16 3.00 27.77
CA GLY A 280 7.35 2.16 27.86
C GLY A 280 6.97 0.69 28.00
N SER A 281 7.57 -0.16 27.16
CA SER A 281 7.63 -1.62 27.37
C SER A 281 8.83 -1.98 28.24
#